data_AF-A0AA45BN74-F1
#
_entry.id   AF-A0AA45BN74-F1
#
_cell.length_a   1.000
_cell.length_b   1.000
_cell.length_c   1.000
_cell.angle_alpha   90.00
_cell.angle_beta   90.00
_cell.angle_gamma   90.00
#
_symmetry.space_group_name_H-M   'P 1'
#
loop_
_entity.id
_entity.type
_entity.pdbx_description
1 polymer ?
#
loop_
_entity_poly.entity_id
_entity_poly.type
_entity_poly.pdbx_seq_one_letter_code
_entity_poly.pdbx_strand_id
1 'polypeptide(L)'
;MQPYKEIEFDHELCLAIGKAVLDVVAQGEETSAPGVMSAIERSMEQGLNDDEIAAADDALDLMARLIHGCRIVNLPGEEETSHALVEFQALQE
;
A
#
# COMPACT_ATOMS: atom_id res chain seq x y z
N MET A 1 15.56 -3.76 -21.18
CA MET A 1 14.46 -3.52 -20.21
C MET A 1 13.95 -4.88 -19.81
N GLN A 2 14.09 -5.25 -18.54
CA GLN A 2 13.38 -6.42 -18.02
C GLN A 2 11.87 -6.15 -18.14
N PRO A 3 11.05 -7.14 -18.53
CA PRO A 3 9.61 -6.97 -18.56
C PRO A 3 9.15 -6.57 -17.16
N TYR A 4 8.32 -5.53 -17.06
CA TYR A 4 7.72 -5.11 -15.81
C TYR A 4 7.00 -6.32 -15.20
N LYS A 5 7.43 -6.80 -14.03
CA LYS A 5 6.69 -7.82 -13.26
C LYS A 5 5.31 -7.24 -13.03
N GLU A 6 4.25 -7.86 -13.54
CA GLU A 6 2.89 -7.47 -13.19
C GLU A 6 2.74 -7.61 -11.68
N ILE A 7 2.33 -6.53 -11.01
CA ILE A 7 2.00 -6.60 -9.58
C ILE A 7 0.53 -6.95 -9.54
N GLU A 8 0.24 -8.15 -9.04
CA GLU A 8 -1.12 -8.58 -8.78
C GLU A 8 -1.62 -7.88 -7.53
N PHE A 9 -2.74 -7.17 -7.63
CA PHE A 9 -3.33 -6.47 -6.49
C PHE A 9 -4.19 -7.45 -5.68
N ASP A 10 -3.51 -8.35 -4.95
CA ASP A 10 -4.13 -9.42 -4.17
C ASP A 10 -4.42 -9.01 -2.72
N HIS A 11 -5.00 -9.94 -1.96
CA HIS A 11 -5.41 -9.69 -0.58
C HIS A 11 -4.21 -9.47 0.34
N GLU A 12 -3.16 -10.24 0.15
CA GLU A 12 -1.92 -10.21 0.92
C GLU A 12 -1.20 -8.88 0.75
N LEU A 13 -1.13 -8.36 -0.48
CA LEU A 13 -0.61 -7.04 -0.81
C LEU A 13 -1.42 -5.93 -0.12
N CYS A 14 -2.76 -5.98 -0.24
CA CYS A 14 -3.65 -5.03 0.41
C CYS A 14 -3.47 -5.04 1.94
N LEU A 15 -3.31 -6.23 2.51
CA LEU A 15 -3.11 -6.41 3.93
C LEU A 15 -1.75 -5.86 4.39
N ALA A 16 -0.68 -6.07 3.63
CA ALA A 16 0.65 -5.53 3.92
C ALA A 16 0.62 -3.99 3.97
N ILE A 17 0.04 -3.35 2.95
CA ILE A 17 -0.12 -1.90 2.91
C ILE A 17 -1.02 -1.42 4.06
N GLY A 18 -2.15 -2.08 4.29
CA GLY A 18 -3.09 -1.71 5.35
C GLY A 18 -2.48 -1.79 6.75
N LYS A 19 -1.72 -2.86 7.04
CA LYS A 19 -0.97 -3.01 8.30
C LYS A 19 0.05 -1.87 8.48
N ALA A 20 0.80 -1.53 7.43
CA ALA A 20 1.77 -0.45 7.48
C ALA A 20 1.11 0.93 7.71
N VAL A 21 -0.01 1.21 7.07
CA VAL A 21 -0.79 2.44 7.32
C VAL A 21 -1.26 2.49 8.79
N LEU A 22 -1.77 1.39 9.32
CA LEU A 22 -2.20 1.32 10.72
C LEU A 22 -1.04 1.51 11.69
N ASP A 23 0.14 0.99 11.37
CA ASP A 23 1.36 1.18 12.16
C ASP A 23 1.79 2.65 12.21
N VAL A 24 1.83 3.33 11.06
CA VAL A 24 2.12 4.77 10.97
C VAL A 24 1.13 5.58 11.83
N VAL A 25 -0.17 5.27 11.73
CA VAL A 25 -1.20 5.93 12.53
C VAL A 25 -1.03 5.65 14.02
N ALA A 26 -0.72 4.41 14.40
CA ALA A 26 -0.51 4.03 15.80
C ALA A 26 0.70 4.74 16.44
N GLN A 27 1.70 5.09 15.63
CA GLN A 27 2.87 5.85 16.06
C GLN A 27 2.66 7.36 16.06
N GLY A 28 1.51 7.84 15.57
CA GLY A 28 1.22 9.27 15.44
C GLY A 28 2.06 9.96 14.35
N GLU A 29 2.57 9.18 13.40
CA GLU A 29 3.35 9.66 12.27
C GLU A 29 2.44 10.13 11.12
N GLU A 30 2.99 10.93 10.20
CA GLU A 30 2.27 11.37 9.03
C GLU A 30 2.02 10.20 8.07
N THR A 31 0.75 9.96 7.72
CA THR A 31 0.33 8.95 6.73
C THR A 31 0.68 9.39 5.30
N SER A 32 1.99 9.43 5.02
CA SER A 32 2.58 9.76 3.73
C SER A 32 3.13 8.51 3.05
N ALA A 33 3.30 8.55 1.73
CA ALA A 33 3.86 7.42 0.99
C ALA A 33 5.26 7.00 1.53
N PRO A 34 6.21 7.93 1.80
CA PRO A 34 7.47 7.57 2.45
C PRO A 34 7.28 6.94 3.84
N GLY A 35 6.36 7.47 4.65
CA GLY A 35 6.10 6.93 5.99
C GLY A 35 5.58 5.50 5.96
N VAL A 36 4.65 5.20 5.06
CA VAL A 36 4.12 3.84 4.87
C VAL A 36 5.20 2.89 4.35
N MET A 37 6.05 3.32 3.40
CA MET A 37 7.19 2.50 2.94
C MET A 37 8.15 2.16 4.08
N SER A 38 8.52 3.14 4.91
CA SER A 38 9.37 2.90 6.08
C SER A 38 8.72 1.99 7.12
N ALA A 39 7.39 2.03 7.27
CA ALA A 39 6.68 1.08 8.13
C ALA A 39 6.71 -0.36 7.56
N ILE A 40 6.58 -0.53 6.24
CA ILE A 40 6.72 -1.84 5.58
C ILE A 40 8.14 -2.39 5.80
N GLU A 41 9.18 -1.59 5.54
CA GLU A 41 10.58 -1.98 5.74
C GLU A 41 10.85 -2.42 7.18
N ARG A 42 10.37 -1.63 8.17
CA ARG A 42 10.48 -2.00 9.58
C ARG A 42 9.76 -3.30 9.92
N SER A 43 8.62 -3.57 9.29
CA SER A 43 7.89 -4.83 9.52
C SER A 43 8.72 -6.03 9.05
N MET A 44 9.40 -5.91 7.90
CA MET A 44 10.27 -6.96 7.36
C MET A 44 11.45 -7.24 8.29
N GLU A 45 12.02 -6.20 8.92
CA GLU A 45 13.10 -6.33 9.90
C GLU A 45 12.67 -7.02 11.21
N GLN A 46 11.37 -6.99 11.54
CA GLN A 46 10.82 -7.55 12.78
C GLN A 46 10.52 -9.06 12.72
N GLY A 47 10.85 -9.73 11.60
CA GLY A 47 10.77 -11.19 11.50
C GLY A 47 9.45 -11.70 10.95
N LEU A 48 9.01 -11.15 9.82
CA LEU A 48 7.93 -11.70 9.01
C LEU A 48 8.27 -13.13 8.55
N ASN A 49 7.24 -13.95 8.34
CA ASN A 49 7.43 -15.22 7.65
C ASN A 49 7.70 -14.99 6.15
N ASP A 50 8.17 -16.01 5.42
CA ASP A 50 8.58 -15.87 4.02
C ASP A 50 7.45 -15.33 3.11
N ASP A 51 6.19 -15.69 3.37
CA ASP A 51 5.03 -15.21 2.60
C ASP A 51 4.73 -13.73 2.89
N GLU A 52 4.82 -13.34 4.16
CA GLU A 52 4.67 -11.95 4.59
C GLU A 52 5.81 -11.07 4.07
N ILE A 53 7.03 -11.60 3.97
CA ILE A 53 8.17 -10.92 3.33
C ILE A 53 7.89 -10.70 1.85
N ALA A 54 7.37 -11.70 1.14
CA ALA A 54 7.03 -11.56 -0.28
C ALA A 54 5.95 -10.50 -0.52
N ALA A 55 4.89 -10.51 0.30
CA ALA A 55 3.83 -9.50 0.22
C ALA A 55 4.34 -8.08 0.55
N ALA A 56 5.26 -7.94 1.51
CA ALA A 56 5.89 -6.67 1.85
C ALA A 56 6.80 -6.14 0.72
N ASP A 57 7.57 -7.01 0.07
CA ASP A 57 8.41 -6.65 -1.10
C ASP A 57 7.55 -6.18 -2.28
N ASP A 58 6.47 -6.93 -2.59
CA ASP A 58 5.53 -6.55 -3.65
C ASP A 58 4.80 -5.22 -3.32
N ALA A 59 4.51 -4.96 -2.03
CA ALA A 59 3.95 -3.69 -1.57
C ALA A 59 4.92 -2.53 -1.79
N LEU A 60 6.21 -2.72 -1.47
CA LEU A 60 7.25 -1.71 -1.71
C LEU A 60 7.43 -1.43 -3.21
N ASP A 61 7.45 -2.47 -4.05
CA ASP A 61 7.55 -2.30 -5.51
C ASP A 61 6.32 -1.54 -6.05
N LEU A 62 5.11 -1.85 -5.59
CA LEU A 62 3.90 -1.13 -5.97
C LEU A 62 3.98 0.34 -5.59
N MET A 63 4.35 0.63 -4.34
CA MET A 63 4.46 1.99 -3.83
C MET A 63 5.50 2.80 -4.58
N ALA A 64 6.68 2.22 -4.85
CA ALA A 64 7.72 2.85 -5.64
C ALA A 64 7.22 3.17 -7.06
N ARG A 65 6.51 2.24 -7.70
CA ARG A 65 5.91 2.44 -9.03
C ARG A 65 4.85 3.54 -9.04
N LEU A 66 4.01 3.62 -8.01
CA LEU A 66 3.01 4.66 -7.85
C LEU A 66 3.63 6.06 -7.71
N ILE A 67 4.66 6.18 -6.88
CA ILE A 67 5.41 7.43 -6.67
C ILE A 67 6.11 7.87 -7.96
N HIS A 68 6.65 6.91 -8.73
CA HIS A 68 7.37 7.17 -9.98
C HIS A 68 6.46 7.22 -11.24
N GLY A 69 5.14 7.11 -11.09
CA GLY A 69 4.17 7.37 -12.16
C GLY A 69 3.90 6.21 -13.13
N CYS A 70 3.98 4.95 -12.69
CA CYS A 70 3.67 3.79 -13.53
C CYS A 70 2.17 3.43 -13.59
N ARG A 71 1.76 2.81 -14.71
CA ARG A 71 0.40 2.39 -15.01
C ARG A 71 0.10 1.04 -14.32
N ILE A 72 -0.84 1.02 -13.39
CA ILE A 72 -1.34 -0.20 -12.75
C ILE A 72 -2.39 -0.86 -13.65
N VAL A 73 -2.34 -2.18 -13.80
CA VAL A 73 -3.38 -2.99 -14.44
C VAL A 73 -4.20 -3.68 -13.35
N ASN A 74 -5.47 -3.29 -13.20
CA ASN A 74 -6.40 -3.99 -12.31
C ASN A 74 -6.83 -5.30 -12.97
N LEU A 75 -7.06 -6.36 -12.18
CA LEU A 75 -7.69 -7.57 -12.70
C LEU A 75 -9.09 -7.24 -13.24
N PRO A 76 -9.47 -7.75 -14.43
CA PRO A 76 -10.83 -7.61 -14.92
C PRO A 76 -11.78 -8.44 -14.03
N GLY A 77 -12.43 -7.78 -13.07
CA GLY A 77 -13.34 -8.42 -12.11
C GLY A 77 -13.74 -7.57 -10.90
N GLU A 78 -13.03 -6.48 -10.58
CA GLU A 78 -13.32 -5.62 -9.42
C GLU A 78 -13.78 -4.19 -9.79
N GLU A 79 -14.60 -4.05 -10.84
CA GLU A 79 -15.35 -2.82 -11.08
C GLU A 79 -16.80 -3.00 -10.62
N GLU A 80 -17.11 -2.45 -9.44
CA GLU A 80 -18.31 -1.62 -9.14
C GLU A 80 -18.62 -1.58 -7.63
N THR A 81 -17.77 -0.89 -6.85
CA THR A 81 -18.28 -0.09 -5.72
C THR A 81 -17.51 1.22 -5.62
N SER A 82 -17.96 2.16 -6.44
CA SER A 82 -18.11 3.59 -6.18
C SER A 82 -17.14 4.27 -5.19
N HIS A 83 -16.35 5.18 -5.76
CA HIS A 83 -16.02 6.51 -5.23
C HIS A 83 -16.81 6.94 -3.98
N ALA A 84 -16.30 6.59 -2.79
CA ALA A 84 -16.61 7.33 -1.57
C ALA A 84 -15.46 8.32 -1.33
N LEU A 85 -15.46 9.40 -2.11
CA LEU A 85 -14.76 10.62 -1.70
C LEU A 85 -15.40 11.08 -0.39
N VAL A 86 -14.72 10.85 0.74
CA VAL A 86 -15.11 11.41 2.03
C VAL A 86 -14.83 12.92 1.96
N GLU A 87 -15.84 13.70 1.58
CA GLU A 87 -15.83 15.14 1.81
C GLU A 87 -15.89 15.38 3.33
N PHE A 88 -14.75 15.71 3.93
CA PHE A 88 -14.72 16.31 5.26
C PHE A 88 -15.35 17.70 5.16
N GLN A 89 -16.64 17.81 5.45
CA GLN A 89 -17.25 19.11 5.74
C GLN A 89 -16.65 19.61 7.05
N ALA A 90 -15.79 20.63 6.94
CA ALA A 90 -15.36 21.42 8.07
C ALA A 90 -16.59 22.03 8.74
N LEU A 91 -16.95 21.52 9.92
CA LEU A 91 -17.83 22.22 10.86
C LEU A 91 -17.13 23.52 11.27
N GLN A 92 -17.53 24.63 10.66
CA GLN A 92 -17.29 25.96 11.22
C GLN A 92 -18.43 26.29 12.19
N GLU A 93 -18.02 26.87 13.32
CA GLU A 93 -18.70 27.13 14.59
C GLU A 93 -20.15 27.63 14.54
#